data_AF-A0AB36J2R7-F1
#
_entry.id   AF-A0AB36J2R7-F1
#
_cell.length_a   1.000
_cell.length_b   1.000
_cell.length_c   1.000
_cell.angle_alpha   90.00
_cell.angle_beta   90.00
_cell.angle_gamma   90.00
#
_symmetry.space_group_name_H-M   'P 1'
#
loop_
_entity.id
_entity.type
_entity.pdbx_description
1 polymer ?
#
loop_
_entity_poly.entity_id
_entity_poly.type
_entity_poly.pdbx_seq_one_letter_code
_entity_poly.pdbx_strand_id
1 'polypeptide(L)'
;MKLEFKGKNHRGREIWIDTDYYDESKPYTGFELEEWQIPRYQEMMNAAVKCMGRKLTREEARTLDWLSGMEPETCQHITRFIREAYENPKKAETK
;
A
#
# COMPACT_ATOMS: atom_id res chain seq x y z
N MET A 1 9.53 4.06 0.70
CA MET A 1 9.31 3.04 -0.33
C MET A 1 10.53 2.98 -1.18
N LYS A 2 11.00 1.77 -1.44
CA LYS A 2 12.17 1.49 -2.26
C LYS A 2 11.75 0.46 -3.31
N LEU A 3 11.28 0.95 -4.45
CA LEU A 3 10.84 0.10 -5.56
C LEU A 3 12.04 -0.38 -6.36
N GLU A 4 12.13 -1.70 -6.57
CA GLU A 4 13.16 -2.34 -7.37
C GLU A 4 12.50 -3.18 -8.47
N PHE A 5 13.06 -3.11 -9.68
CA PHE A 5 12.60 -3.91 -10.80
C PHE A 5 12.95 -5.38 -10.56
N LYS A 6 11.93 -6.25 -10.57
CA LYS A 6 12.07 -7.70 -10.38
C LYS A 6 12.20 -8.44 -11.70
N GLY A 7 11.50 -7.99 -12.74
CA GLY A 7 11.45 -8.69 -14.02
C GLY A 7 10.16 -8.42 -14.78
N LYS A 8 9.82 -9.30 -15.73
CA LYS A 8 8.56 -9.25 -16.47
C LYS A 8 7.71 -10.48 -16.16
N ASN A 9 6.39 -10.30 -16.04
CA ASN A 9 5.47 -11.43 -15.90
C ASN A 9 5.22 -12.13 -17.25
N HIS A 10 4.43 -13.22 -17.24
CA HIS A 10 4.10 -13.99 -18.45
C HIS A 10 3.36 -13.18 -19.54
N ARG A 11 2.82 -12.01 -19.19
CA ARG A 11 2.16 -11.07 -20.12
C ARG A 11 3.11 -9.98 -20.64
N GLY A 12 4.40 -10.07 -20.30
CA GLY A 12 5.42 -9.09 -20.68
C GLY A 12 5.38 -7.79 -19.88
N ARG A 13 4.58 -7.71 -18.81
CA ARG A 13 4.46 -6.50 -17.98
C ARG A 13 5.55 -6.47 -16.92
N GLU A 14 6.09 -5.28 -16.68
CA GLU A 14 7.12 -5.09 -15.67
C GLU A 14 6.56 -5.27 -14.26
N ILE A 15 7.29 -6.04 -13.47
CA ILE A 15 7.01 -6.34 -12.08
C ILE A 15 8.07 -5.65 -11.22
N TRP A 16 7.58 -4.96 -10.21
CA TRP A 16 8.35 -4.19 -9.26
C TRP A 16 8.09 -4.72 -7.85
N ILE A 17 9.08 -4.60 -6.97
CA ILE A 17 8.94 -4.97 -5.56
C ILE A 17 9.28 -3.78 -4.67
N ASP A 18 8.50 -3.57 -3.60
CA ASP A 18 8.87 -2.61 -2.56
C ASP A 18 9.75 -3.28 -1.52
N THR A 19 11.05 -3.06 -1.59
CA THR A 19 12.04 -3.71 -0.72
C THR A 19 12.00 -3.22 0.73
N ASP A 20 11.27 -2.13 1.01
CA ASP A 20 10.96 -1.74 2.40
C ASP A 20 10.06 -2.79 3.09
N TYR A 21 9.22 -3.52 2.33
CA TYR A 21 8.22 -4.45 2.89
C TYR A 21 8.30 -5.88 2.35
N TYR A 22 8.96 -6.10 1.20
CA TYR A 22 9.15 -7.43 0.63
C TYR A 22 9.84 -8.38 1.61
N ASP A 23 9.39 -9.63 1.62
CA ASP A 23 9.90 -10.69 2.48
C ASP A 23 10.35 -11.87 1.62
N GLU A 24 11.66 -12.00 1.44
CA GLU A 24 12.26 -13.08 0.65
C GLU A 24 11.94 -14.47 1.19
N SER A 25 11.67 -14.60 2.50
CA SER A 25 11.27 -15.88 3.10
C SER A 25 9.82 -16.26 2.78
N LYS A 26 9.03 -15.31 2.28
CA LYS A 26 7.61 -15.49 1.93
C LYS A 26 7.30 -14.81 0.59
N PRO A 27 7.92 -15.25 -0.52
CA PRO A 27 7.87 -14.55 -1.80
C PRO A 27 6.47 -14.48 -2.42
N TYR A 28 5.54 -15.32 -1.96
CA TYR A 28 4.15 -15.35 -2.43
C TYR A 28 3.21 -14.44 -1.62
N THR A 29 3.71 -13.69 -0.63
CA THR A 29 2.88 -12.93 0.32
C THR A 29 2.78 -11.43 0.01
N GLY A 30 2.83 -11.07 -1.27
CA GLY A 30 2.49 -9.72 -1.77
C GLY A 30 3.69 -8.84 -2.12
N PHE A 31 3.38 -7.59 -2.47
CA PHE A 31 4.32 -6.54 -2.91
C PHE A 31 4.98 -6.71 -4.26
N GLU A 32 4.54 -7.66 -5.09
CA GLU A 32 4.80 -7.61 -6.52
C GLU A 32 3.77 -6.71 -7.20
N LEU A 33 4.24 -5.61 -7.76
CA LEU A 33 3.41 -4.60 -8.40
C LEU A 33 3.66 -4.61 -9.90
N GLU A 34 2.60 -4.70 -10.68
CA GLU A 34 2.68 -4.32 -12.09
C GLU A 34 2.87 -2.80 -12.20
N GLU A 35 3.58 -2.34 -13.23
CA GLU A 35 3.89 -0.92 -13.44
C GLU A 35 2.68 0.03 -13.27
N TRP A 36 1.51 -0.37 -13.78
CA TRP A 36 0.28 0.43 -13.70
C TRP A 36 -0.34 0.52 -12.29
N GLN A 37 0.06 -0.37 -11.37
CA GLN A 37 -0.39 -0.37 -9.97
C GLN A 37 0.43 0.61 -9.11
N ILE A 38 1.66 0.91 -9.51
CA ILE A 38 2.63 1.71 -8.74
C ILE A 38 2.05 3.06 -8.29
N PRO A 39 1.42 3.89 -9.15
CA PRO A 39 0.95 5.20 -8.71
C PRO A 39 -0.06 5.12 -7.57
N ARG A 40 -0.98 4.14 -7.63
CA ARG A 40 -2.01 3.92 -6.60
C ARG A 40 -1.43 3.36 -5.31
N TYR A 41 -0.55 2.37 -5.43
CA TYR A 41 0.19 1.83 -4.31
C TYR A 41 0.94 2.94 -3.57
N GLN A 42 1.66 3.79 -4.32
CA GLN A 42 2.43 4.88 -3.75
C GLN A 42 1.55 5.90 -3.04
N GLU A 43 0.44 6.32 -3.65
CA GLU A 43 -0.49 7.26 -3.02
C GLU A 43 -1.01 6.70 -1.69
N MET A 44 -1.49 5.44 -1.71
CA MET A 44 -2.07 4.78 -0.55
C MET A 44 -1.04 4.63 0.58
N MET A 45 0.14 4.09 0.28
CA MET A 45 1.20 3.89 1.27
C MET A 45 1.71 5.21 1.84
N ASN A 46 1.89 6.24 1.01
CA ASN A 46 2.32 7.55 1.47
C ASN A 46 1.27 8.22 2.36
N ALA A 47 -0.02 8.09 2.02
CA ALA A 47 -1.10 8.60 2.87
C ALA A 47 -1.10 7.89 4.23
N ALA A 48 -0.96 6.57 4.25
CA ALA A 48 -0.87 5.79 5.48
C ALA A 48 0.33 6.21 6.35
N VAL A 49 1.54 6.28 5.78
CA VAL A 49 2.74 6.72 6.51
C VAL A 49 2.59 8.14 7.06
N LYS A 50 2.04 9.06 6.25
CA LYS A 50 1.82 10.45 6.67
C LYS A 50 0.84 10.54 7.83
N CYS A 51 -0.30 9.86 7.75
CA CYS A 51 -1.34 9.87 8.79
C CYS A 51 -0.92 9.14 10.06
N MET A 52 -0.12 8.08 9.95
CA MET A 52 0.43 7.36 11.10
C MET A 52 1.57 8.12 11.80
N GLY A 53 2.21 9.07 11.13
CA GLY A 53 3.39 9.79 11.65
C GLY A 53 4.64 8.92 11.77
N ARG A 54 4.64 7.71 11.19
CA ARG A 54 5.76 6.77 11.17
C ARG A 54 5.71 5.88 9.94
N LYS A 55 6.82 5.20 9.64
CA LYS A 55 6.82 4.10 8.66
C LYS A 55 5.85 3.00 9.12
N LEU A 56 5.22 2.35 8.15
CA LEU A 56 4.39 1.17 8.40
C LEU A 56 5.29 0.00 8.81
N THR A 57 4.76 -0.90 9.61
CA THR A 57 5.36 -2.23 9.75
C THR A 57 5.10 -3.04 8.47
N ARG A 58 5.83 -4.13 8.30
CA ARG A 58 5.62 -5.05 7.17
C ARG A 58 4.20 -5.61 7.17
N GLU A 59 3.66 -5.94 8.34
CA GLU A 59 2.31 -6.47 8.51
C GLU A 59 1.23 -5.43 8.15
N GLU A 60 1.42 -4.18 8.55
CA GLU A 60 0.52 -3.08 8.20
C GLU A 60 0.51 -2.83 6.68
N ALA A 61 1.69 -2.75 6.07
CA ALA A 61 1.82 -2.59 4.62
C ALA A 61 1.18 -3.79 3.88
N ARG A 62 1.41 -5.02 4.35
CA ARG A 62 0.82 -6.23 3.73
C ARG A 62 -0.69 -6.22 3.83
N THR A 63 -1.23 -5.73 4.96
CA THR A 63 -2.66 -5.62 5.16
C THR A 63 -3.28 -4.63 4.17
N LEU A 64 -2.65 -3.47 3.95
CA LEU A 64 -3.12 -2.50 2.95
C LEU A 64 -3.03 -3.04 1.52
N ASP A 65 -1.90 -3.69 1.17
CA ASP A 65 -1.70 -4.36 -0.12
C ASP A 65 -2.85 -5.35 -0.39
N TRP A 66 -3.08 -6.27 0.56
CA TRP A 66 -4.13 -7.28 0.49
C TRP A 66 -5.54 -6.69 0.42
N LEU A 67 -5.88 -5.72 1.28
CA LEU A 67 -7.21 -5.10 1.31
C LEU A 67 -7.54 -4.36 0.03
N SER A 68 -6.54 -3.73 -0.58
CA SER A 68 -6.75 -2.91 -1.76
C SER A 68 -6.97 -3.73 -3.02
N GLY A 69 -6.37 -4.93 -3.12
CA GLY A 69 -6.30 -5.70 -4.36
C GLY A 69 -5.67 -4.94 -5.53
N MET A 70 -5.04 -3.79 -5.25
CA MET A 70 -4.66 -2.75 -6.22
C MET A 70 -5.80 -2.25 -7.12
N GLU A 71 -7.06 -2.45 -6.74
CA GLU A 71 -8.21 -1.93 -7.47
C GLU A 71 -8.36 -0.41 -7.27
N PRO A 72 -8.67 0.37 -8.32
CA PRO A 72 -8.60 1.83 -8.24
C PRO A 72 -9.54 2.41 -7.18
N GLU A 73 -10.81 2.00 -7.18
CA GLU A 73 -11.79 2.53 -6.22
C GLU A 73 -11.44 2.12 -4.79
N THR A 74 -10.95 0.91 -4.58
CA THR A 74 -10.57 0.39 -3.27
C THR A 74 -9.39 1.16 -2.69
N CYS A 75 -8.33 1.38 -3.48
CA CYS A 75 -7.18 2.19 -3.08
C CYS A 75 -7.61 3.62 -2.70
N GLN A 76 -8.49 4.24 -3.50
CA GLN A 76 -9.01 5.58 -3.21
C GLN A 76 -9.84 5.60 -1.92
N HIS A 77 -10.70 4.60 -1.71
CA HIS A 77 -11.53 4.50 -0.53
C HIS A 77 -10.68 4.34 0.74
N ILE A 78 -9.71 3.43 0.73
CA ILE A 78 -8.76 3.23 1.84
C ILE A 78 -7.99 4.52 2.14
N THR A 79 -7.47 5.18 1.09
CA THR A 79 -6.71 6.43 1.22
C THR A 79 -7.55 7.53 1.86
N ARG A 80 -8.80 7.70 1.39
CA ARG A 80 -9.74 8.68 1.94
C ARG A 80 -10.10 8.36 3.39
N PHE A 81 -10.42 7.11 3.68
CA PHE A 81 -10.75 6.62 5.02
C PHE A 81 -9.63 6.94 6.03
N ILE A 82 -8.37 6.64 5.68
CA ILE A 82 -7.21 6.92 6.54
C ILE A 82 -7.03 8.42 6.77
N ARG A 83 -7.15 9.25 5.72
CA ARG A 83 -7.04 10.71 5.82
C ARG A 83 -8.14 11.30 6.70
N GLU A 84 -9.39 10.89 6.49
CA GLU A 84 -10.53 11.38 7.27
C GLU A 84 -10.41 11.01 8.76
N ALA A 85 -9.95 9.79 9.06
CA ALA A 85 -9.70 9.34 10.43
C ALA A 85 -8.61 10.16 11.12
N TYR A 86 -7.55 10.51 10.39
CA TYR A 86 -6.48 11.38 10.88
C TYR A 86 -6.93 12.83 11.13
N GLU A 87 -7.76 13.37 10.24
CA GLU A 87 -8.22 14.77 10.31
C GLU A 87 -9.34 14.99 11.35
N ASN A 88 -10.13 13.96 11.69
CA ASN A 88 -11.32 14.10 12.54
C ASN A 88 -11.31 13.23 13.82
N PRO A 89 -10.32 13.38 14.73
CA PRO A 89 -10.33 12.62 15.99
C PRO A 89 -11.49 12.99 16.92
N LYS A 90 -12.12 14.16 16.76
CA LYS A 90 -13.10 14.74 17.71
C LYS A 90 -14.56 14.29 17.57
N LYS A 91 -14.89 13.39 16.63
CA LYS A 91 -16.27 12.89 16.46
C LYS A 91 -16.56 11.56 17.19
N ALA A 92 -15.54 10.94 17.79
CA ALA A 92 -15.68 9.66 18.48
C ALA A 92 -16.09 9.79 19.97
N GLU A 93 -16.00 10.99 20.56
CA GLU A 93 -16.19 11.22 22.00
C GLU A 93 -17.58 11.79 22.38
N THR A 94 -18.52 11.91 21.45
CA THR A 94 -19.89 12.36 21.74
C THR A 94 -20.89 11.23 21.53
N LYS A 95 -20.97 10.33 22.51
CA LYS A 95 -22.16 9.55 22.84
C LYS A 95 -22.27 9.35 24.35
#